data_AF-A0A1F6DGB5-F1
#
_entry.id   AF-A0A1F6DGB5-F1
#
_cell.length_a   1.000
_cell.length_b   1.000
_cell.length_c   1.000
_cell.angle_alpha   90.00
_cell.angle_beta   90.00
_cell.angle_gamma   90.00
#
_symmetry.space_group_name_H-M   'P 1'
#
loop_
_entity.id
_entity.type
_entity.pdbx_description
1 polymer ?
#
loop_
_entity_poly.entity_id
_entity_poly.type
_entity_poly.pdbx_seq_one_letter_code
_entity_poly.pdbx_strand_id
1 'polypeptide(L)'
;METIALACSPEQLTALQRAAGYVSLTGTVKLLGALALLVGIVYVFWGAIEMLLEWTGFIEVAIWVSAVGLVVLSYFIEEWQIFALLPGSALIAGAAMYTARLRKITVNPRTARALLALIWGVIALFFGSPAVGFLSVGALMVSMGFMIAKTPLCTAIGFENDSVIAPATAQSVFLLLGYTALKVAGLAGVLFVFEPGIFWLASLVSMIGVLILASKWYETAGNVSLLMNLCAAALYFGAILAGNYFDIGALAVMGTVFLILYASEKILEIPASSAIGVGAKIIMLGGFLMFAWNIMQTNPTLQRIMAG
;
A
#
# COMPACT_ATOMS: atom_id res chain seq x y z
N MET A 1 3.15 -38.41 -16.60
CA MET A 1 1.75 -37.97 -16.81
C MET A 1 1.43 -37.01 -15.68
N GLU A 2 1.49 -35.73 -16.00
CA GLU A 2 1.20 -34.63 -15.08
C GLU A 2 -0.27 -34.67 -14.67
N THR A 3 -0.51 -34.72 -13.36
CA THR A 3 -1.79 -34.35 -12.77
C THR A 3 -1.92 -32.84 -12.89
N ILE A 4 -2.67 -32.40 -13.89
CA ILE A 4 -3.19 -31.03 -13.97
C ILE A 4 -4.00 -30.81 -12.70
N ALA A 5 -3.43 -30.05 -11.76
CA ALA A 5 -4.14 -29.59 -10.59
C ALA A 5 -5.38 -28.83 -11.08
N LEU A 6 -6.55 -29.32 -10.68
CA LEU A 6 -7.84 -28.66 -10.86
C LEU A 6 -7.69 -27.20 -10.43
N ALA A 7 -7.68 -26.30 -11.41
CA ALA A 7 -7.79 -24.88 -11.15
C ALA A 7 -9.09 -24.65 -10.38
N CYS A 8 -8.98 -24.08 -9.19
CA CYS A 8 -10.09 -23.68 -8.35
C CYS A 8 -11.04 -22.81 -9.20
N SER A 9 -12.35 -23.09 -9.13
CA SER A 9 -13.34 -22.33 -9.89
C SER A 9 -13.28 -20.83 -9.55
N PRO A 10 -13.49 -19.90 -10.51
CA PRO A 10 -13.34 -18.45 -10.28
C PRO A 10 -14.19 -17.90 -9.11
N GLU A 11 -15.27 -18.62 -8.77
CA GLU A 11 -16.20 -18.34 -7.68
C GLU A 11 -15.57 -18.50 -6.29
N GLN A 12 -14.49 -19.29 -6.16
CA GLN A 12 -13.85 -19.59 -4.87
C GLN A 12 -12.67 -18.66 -4.54
N LEU A 13 -12.32 -17.71 -5.42
CA LEU A 13 -11.24 -16.76 -5.18
C LEU A 13 -11.72 -15.60 -4.30
N THR A 14 -10.97 -15.31 -3.23
CA THR A 14 -11.21 -14.14 -2.39
C THR A 14 -11.08 -12.85 -3.20
N ALA A 15 -11.78 -11.77 -2.79
CA ALA A 15 -11.72 -10.47 -3.47
C ALA A 15 -10.29 -9.93 -3.63
N LEU A 16 -9.40 -10.26 -2.69
CA LEU A 16 -7.97 -9.92 -2.75
C LEU A 16 -7.23 -10.72 -3.82
N GLN A 17 -7.52 -12.02 -3.96
CA GLN A 17 -6.93 -12.86 -5.03
C GLN A 17 -7.47 -12.48 -6.41
N ARG A 18 -8.73 -12.03 -6.50
CA ARG A 18 -9.27 -11.44 -7.74
C ARG A 18 -8.56 -10.12 -8.09
N ALA A 19 -8.29 -9.28 -7.10
CA ALA A 19 -7.50 -8.05 -7.27
C ALA A 19 -6.03 -8.34 -7.62
N ALA A 20 -5.42 -9.36 -7.01
CA ALA A 20 -4.07 -9.83 -7.34
C ALA A 20 -4.00 -10.43 -8.76
N GLY A 21 -5.07 -11.09 -9.21
CA GLY A 21 -5.26 -11.49 -10.60
C GLY A 21 -5.22 -10.31 -11.60
N TYR A 22 -5.56 -9.08 -11.17
CA TYR A 22 -5.38 -7.88 -11.97
C TYR A 22 -3.93 -7.33 -11.97
N VAL A 23 -3.13 -7.70 -10.97
CA VAL A 23 -1.67 -7.43 -10.90
C VAL A 23 -0.86 -8.48 -11.68
N SER A 24 -1.49 -9.58 -12.13
CA SER A 24 -0.91 -10.48 -13.14
C SER A 24 -0.70 -9.76 -14.49
N LEU A 25 0.22 -10.25 -15.33
CA LEU A 25 0.47 -9.71 -16.68
C LEU A 25 -0.82 -9.56 -17.49
N THR A 26 -1.72 -10.55 -17.41
CA THR A 26 -3.00 -10.57 -18.11
C THR A 26 -3.98 -9.53 -17.56
N GLY A 27 -3.99 -9.33 -16.24
CA GLY A 27 -4.74 -8.28 -15.58
C GLY A 27 -4.26 -6.88 -15.94
N THR A 28 -2.93 -6.71 -16.00
CA THR A 28 -2.26 -5.47 -16.38
C THR A 28 -2.58 -5.10 -17.83
N VAL A 29 -2.59 -6.08 -18.76
CA VAL A 29 -2.98 -5.85 -20.16
C VAL A 29 -4.45 -5.46 -20.27
N LYS A 30 -5.36 -6.09 -19.50
CA LYS A 30 -6.78 -5.69 -19.48
C LYS A 30 -6.98 -4.27 -18.92
N LEU A 31 -6.27 -3.93 -17.85
CA LEU A 31 -6.30 -2.58 -17.26
C LEU A 31 -5.75 -1.53 -18.23
N LEU A 32 -4.61 -1.80 -18.86
CA LEU A 32 -4.00 -0.92 -19.86
C LEU A 32 -4.91 -0.77 -21.10
N GLY A 33 -5.54 -1.86 -21.55
CA GLY A 33 -6.52 -1.81 -22.64
C GLY A 33 -7.76 -0.99 -22.30
N ALA A 34 -8.31 -1.16 -21.09
CA ALA A 34 -9.43 -0.35 -20.61
C ALA A 34 -9.05 1.13 -20.49
N LEU A 35 -7.87 1.44 -19.94
CA LEU A 35 -7.36 2.82 -19.86
C LEU A 35 -7.13 3.43 -21.24
N ALA A 36 -6.52 2.69 -22.17
CA ALA A 36 -6.30 3.15 -23.54
C ALA A 36 -7.62 3.41 -24.27
N LEU A 37 -8.64 2.56 -24.07
CA LEU A 37 -9.98 2.78 -24.59
C LEU A 37 -10.63 4.03 -24.00
N LEU A 38 -10.52 4.23 -22.68
CA LEU A 38 -11.04 5.42 -21.99
C LEU A 38 -10.38 6.70 -22.49
N VAL A 39 -9.05 6.69 -22.62
CA VAL A 39 -8.28 7.81 -23.20
C VAL A 39 -8.67 8.04 -24.65
N GLY A 40 -8.85 6.98 -25.43
CA GLY A 40 -9.31 7.05 -26.83
C GLY A 40 -10.70 7.67 -26.95
N ILE A 41 -11.65 7.28 -26.10
CA ILE A 41 -12.99 7.87 -26.05
C ILE A 41 -12.89 9.36 -25.68
N VAL A 42 -12.12 9.72 -24.66
CA VAL A 42 -11.91 11.12 -24.27
C VAL A 42 -11.33 11.95 -25.42
N TYR A 43 -10.39 11.37 -26.18
CA TYR A 43 -9.77 12.06 -27.31
C TYR A 43 -10.73 12.24 -28.49
N VAL A 44 -11.52 11.22 -28.83
CA VAL A 44 -12.52 11.28 -29.91
C VAL A 44 -13.63 12.30 -29.59
N PHE A 45 -14.03 12.37 -28.32
CA PHE A 45 -15.06 13.31 -27.87
C PHE A 45 -14.51 14.62 -27.32
N TRP A 46 -13.21 14.92 -27.51
CA TRP A 46 -12.55 16.07 -26.91
C TRP A 46 -13.25 17.40 -27.23
N GLY A 47 -13.69 17.63 -28.47
CA GLY A 47 -14.42 18.84 -28.85
C GLY A 47 -15.81 18.97 -28.19
N ALA A 48 -16.49 17.86 -27.90
CA ALA A 48 -17.75 17.88 -27.13
C ALA A 48 -17.47 18.07 -25.63
N ILE A 49 -16.35 17.53 -25.14
CA ILE A 49 -15.86 17.72 -23.78
C ILE A 49 -15.46 19.18 -23.56
N GLU A 50 -14.80 19.85 -24.51
CA GLU A 50 -14.47 21.28 -24.46
C GLU A 50 -15.73 22.14 -24.33
N MET A 51 -16.78 21.86 -25.11
CA MET A 51 -18.06 22.57 -25.01
C MET A 51 -18.77 22.34 -23.66
N LEU A 52 -18.64 21.15 -23.07
CA LEU A 52 -19.16 20.84 -21.74
C LEU A 52 -18.28 21.44 -20.62
N LEU A 53 -16.96 21.59 -20.85
CA LEU A 53 -15.98 22.15 -19.92
C LEU A 53 -16.20 23.63 -19.60
N GLU A 54 -16.88 24.36 -20.49
CA GLU A 54 -17.30 25.74 -20.24
C GLU A 54 -18.35 25.82 -19.10
N TRP A 55 -19.09 24.74 -18.83
CA TRP A 55 -20.09 24.65 -17.77
C TRP A 55 -19.51 23.97 -16.53
N THR A 56 -18.55 24.64 -15.90
CA THR A 56 -17.79 24.10 -14.76
C THR A 56 -18.66 23.61 -13.60
N GLY A 57 -19.82 24.24 -13.36
CA GLY A 57 -20.79 23.82 -12.35
C GLY A 57 -21.52 22.52 -12.70
N PHE A 58 -21.83 22.28 -13.98
CA PHE A 58 -22.45 21.03 -14.43
C PHE A 58 -21.48 19.85 -14.27
N ILE A 59 -20.21 20.04 -14.63
CA ILE A 59 -19.18 19.00 -14.49
C ILE A 59 -18.95 18.64 -13.02
N GLU A 60 -18.88 19.63 -12.14
CA GLU A 60 -18.76 19.39 -10.70
C GLU A 60 -19.89 18.48 -10.19
N VAL A 61 -21.15 18.82 -10.54
CA VAL A 61 -22.32 18.01 -10.18
C VAL A 61 -22.27 16.62 -10.82
N ALA A 62 -21.95 16.53 -12.11
CA ALA A 62 -21.89 15.25 -12.84
C ALA A 62 -20.85 14.29 -12.25
N ILE A 63 -19.68 14.80 -11.85
CA ILE A 63 -18.64 13.99 -11.20
C ILE A 63 -19.13 13.49 -9.83
N TRP A 64 -19.74 14.36 -9.01
CA TRP A 64 -20.27 13.95 -7.71
C TRP A 64 -21.40 12.92 -7.83
N VAL A 65 -22.35 13.15 -8.74
CA VAL A 65 -23.44 12.22 -9.03
C VAL A 65 -22.90 10.89 -9.55
N SER A 66 -21.87 10.91 -10.39
CA SER A 66 -21.23 9.67 -10.87
C SER A 66 -20.51 8.93 -9.74
N ALA A 67 -19.76 9.64 -8.90
CA ALA A 67 -19.04 9.05 -7.78
C ALA A 67 -19.98 8.37 -6.77
N VAL A 68 -21.00 9.11 -6.30
CA VAL A 68 -22.01 8.59 -5.36
C VAL A 68 -22.89 7.56 -6.05
N GLY A 69 -23.31 7.81 -7.28
CA GLY A 69 -24.14 6.92 -8.08
C GLY A 69 -23.50 5.55 -8.28
N LEU A 70 -22.19 5.49 -8.57
CA LEU A 70 -21.47 4.22 -8.67
C LEU A 70 -21.39 3.46 -7.33
N VAL A 71 -21.18 4.17 -6.22
CA VAL A 71 -21.20 3.55 -4.89
C VAL A 71 -22.60 3.01 -4.56
N VAL A 72 -23.65 3.78 -4.81
CA VAL A 72 -25.04 3.36 -4.56
C VAL A 72 -25.45 2.21 -5.49
N LEU A 73 -25.10 2.29 -6.78
CA LEU A 73 -25.36 1.24 -7.77
C LEU A 73 -24.68 -0.08 -7.38
N SER A 74 -23.51 -0.02 -6.74
CA SER A 74 -22.81 -1.21 -6.26
C SER A 74 -23.58 -1.99 -5.18
N TYR A 75 -24.56 -1.37 -4.51
CA TYR A 75 -25.47 -2.07 -3.61
C TYR A 75 -26.44 -2.99 -4.35
N PHE A 76 -26.83 -2.63 -5.58
CA PHE A 76 -27.81 -3.38 -6.37
C PHE A 76 -27.18 -4.45 -7.27
N ILE A 77 -25.85 -4.45 -7.43
CA ILE A 77 -25.14 -5.35 -8.34
C ILE A 77 -24.17 -6.21 -7.52
N GLU A 78 -24.63 -7.35 -7.01
CA GLU A 78 -23.83 -8.23 -6.14
C GLU A 78 -22.63 -8.86 -6.88
N GLU A 79 -22.82 -9.39 -8.09
CA GLU A 79 -21.74 -10.09 -8.83
C GLU A 79 -20.58 -9.18 -9.25
N TRP A 80 -20.87 -7.92 -9.60
CA TRP A 80 -19.89 -6.96 -10.13
C TRP A 80 -19.67 -5.78 -9.19
N GLN A 81 -20.06 -5.92 -7.91
CA GLN A 81 -20.03 -4.87 -6.90
C GLN A 81 -18.70 -4.12 -6.88
N ILE A 82 -17.57 -4.84 -6.90
CA ILE A 82 -16.23 -4.26 -6.81
C ILE A 82 -15.89 -3.33 -8.00
N PHE A 83 -16.45 -3.58 -9.19
CA PHE A 83 -16.19 -2.79 -10.39
C PHE A 83 -16.92 -1.45 -10.41
N ALA A 84 -18.03 -1.33 -9.67
CA ALA A 84 -18.69 -0.05 -9.45
C ALA A 84 -18.15 0.63 -8.18
N LEU A 85 -17.96 -0.15 -7.12
CA LEU A 85 -17.59 0.35 -5.79
C LEU A 85 -16.20 0.98 -5.76
N LEU A 86 -15.19 0.32 -6.35
CA LEU A 86 -13.80 0.81 -6.29
C LEU A 86 -13.61 2.08 -7.14
N PRO A 87 -14.07 2.16 -8.40
CA PRO A 87 -14.01 3.40 -9.17
C PRO A 87 -14.87 4.50 -8.56
N GLY A 88 -16.06 4.19 -8.04
CA GLY A 88 -16.90 5.16 -7.33
C GLY A 88 -16.19 5.75 -6.11
N SER A 89 -15.56 4.89 -5.30
CA SER A 89 -14.76 5.30 -4.13
C SER A 89 -13.56 6.17 -4.54
N ALA A 90 -12.84 5.80 -5.60
CA ALA A 90 -11.73 6.61 -6.13
C ALA A 90 -12.19 7.96 -6.70
N LEU A 91 -13.34 7.97 -7.38
CA LEU A 91 -13.96 9.17 -7.93
C LEU A 91 -14.40 10.15 -6.85
N ILE A 92 -14.76 9.71 -5.63
CA ILE A 92 -15.04 10.63 -4.50
C ILE A 92 -13.80 11.49 -4.21
N ALA A 93 -12.60 10.91 -4.16
CA ALA A 93 -11.37 11.68 -3.98
C ALA A 93 -11.11 12.62 -5.17
N GLY A 94 -11.32 12.14 -6.40
CA GLY A 94 -11.23 12.96 -7.61
C GLY A 94 -12.19 14.15 -7.61
N ALA A 95 -13.46 13.94 -7.24
CA ALA A 95 -14.51 14.94 -7.14
C ALA A 95 -14.18 15.99 -6.08
N ALA A 96 -13.71 15.56 -4.91
CA ALA A 96 -13.30 16.45 -3.84
C ALA A 96 -12.11 17.32 -4.26
N MET A 97 -11.10 16.74 -4.91
CA MET A 97 -9.94 17.49 -5.43
C MET A 97 -10.35 18.47 -6.54
N TYR A 98 -11.20 18.05 -7.47
CA TYR A 98 -11.70 18.90 -8.54
C TYR A 98 -12.50 20.08 -8.00
N THR A 99 -13.41 19.82 -7.06
CA THR A 99 -14.23 20.83 -6.37
C THR A 99 -13.36 21.84 -5.62
N ALA A 100 -12.37 21.36 -4.86
CA ALA A 100 -11.46 22.23 -4.12
C ALA A 100 -10.66 23.15 -5.05
N ARG A 101 -10.21 22.64 -6.22
CA ARG A 101 -9.52 23.44 -7.24
C ARG A 101 -10.45 24.45 -7.89
N LEU A 102 -11.64 24.02 -8.32
CA LEU A 102 -12.61 24.87 -9.02
C LEU A 102 -13.08 26.03 -8.13
N ARG A 103 -13.43 25.73 -6.89
CA ARG A 103 -13.94 26.72 -5.91
C ARG A 103 -12.84 27.42 -5.12
N LYS A 104 -11.56 27.14 -5.40
CA LYS A 104 -10.38 27.69 -4.70
C LYS A 104 -10.46 27.52 -3.17
N ILE A 105 -11.00 26.39 -2.71
CA ILE A 105 -11.14 26.11 -1.28
C ILE A 105 -9.78 25.69 -0.74
N THR A 106 -9.25 26.44 0.22
CA THR A 106 -8.02 26.11 0.94
C THR A 106 -8.32 25.08 2.02
N VAL A 107 -8.31 23.79 1.68
CA VAL A 107 -8.46 22.70 2.65
C VAL A 107 -7.08 22.28 3.14
N ASN A 108 -6.93 22.07 4.46
CA ASN A 108 -5.73 21.45 5.01
C ASN A 108 -5.57 20.03 4.41
N PRO A 109 -4.48 19.71 3.69
CA PRO A 109 -4.30 18.43 3.01
C PRO A 109 -4.41 17.24 3.96
N ARG A 110 -3.91 17.36 5.20
CA ARG A 110 -3.96 16.27 6.20
C ARG A 110 -5.39 15.97 6.60
N THR A 111 -6.19 17.01 6.87
CA THR A 111 -7.61 16.88 7.20
C THR A 111 -8.40 16.28 6.04
N ALA A 112 -8.12 16.69 4.79
CA ALA A 112 -8.79 16.12 3.62
C ALA A 112 -8.52 14.61 3.49
N ARG A 113 -7.27 14.17 3.67
CA ARG A 113 -6.89 12.75 3.62
C ARG A 113 -7.52 11.95 4.77
N ALA A 114 -7.56 12.52 5.98
CA ALA A 114 -8.22 11.90 7.12
C ALA A 114 -9.74 11.74 6.89
N LEU A 115 -10.40 12.74 6.31
CA LEU A 115 -11.81 12.65 5.94
C LEU A 115 -12.05 11.57 4.88
N LEU A 116 -11.18 11.45 3.87
CA LEU A 116 -11.25 10.36 2.89
C LEU A 116 -11.06 8.98 3.55
N ALA A 117 -10.15 8.85 4.52
CA ALA A 117 -10.00 7.62 5.28
C ALA A 117 -11.30 7.26 6.02
N LEU A 118 -11.96 8.24 6.66
CA LEU A 118 -13.24 8.00 7.33
C LEU A 118 -14.35 7.61 6.34
N ILE A 119 -14.49 8.32 5.23
CA ILE A 119 -15.51 8.05 4.21
C ILE A 119 -15.31 6.64 3.64
N TRP A 120 -14.10 6.31 3.21
CA TRP A 120 -13.80 4.96 2.71
C TRP A 120 -13.91 3.91 3.80
N GLY A 121 -13.62 4.22 5.05
CA GLY A 121 -13.82 3.31 6.18
C GLY A 121 -15.28 2.95 6.39
N VAL A 122 -16.18 3.93 6.34
CA VAL A 122 -17.64 3.69 6.42
C VAL A 122 -18.12 2.85 5.24
N ILE A 123 -17.68 3.19 4.02
CA ILE A 123 -18.02 2.43 2.81
C ILE A 123 -17.50 0.99 2.91
N ALA A 124 -16.26 0.79 3.38
CA ALA A 124 -15.66 -0.53 3.54
C ALA A 124 -16.45 -1.40 4.52
N LEU A 125 -16.87 -0.84 5.66
CA LEU A 125 -17.67 -1.55 6.66
C LEU A 125 -19.07 -1.87 6.13
N PHE A 126 -19.72 -0.92 5.45
CA PHE A 126 -21.06 -1.11 4.92
C PHE A 126 -21.13 -2.20 3.84
N PHE A 127 -20.16 -2.20 2.93
CA PHE A 127 -20.08 -3.16 1.82
C PHE A 127 -19.26 -4.42 2.15
N GLY A 128 -18.69 -4.52 3.35
CA GLY A 128 -17.79 -5.63 3.70
C GLY A 128 -16.57 -5.76 2.79
N SER A 129 -16.11 -4.67 2.17
CA SER A 129 -15.15 -4.70 1.05
C SER A 129 -13.70 -4.46 1.50
N PRO A 130 -12.81 -5.46 1.43
CA PRO A 130 -11.40 -5.28 1.83
C PRO A 130 -10.61 -4.35 0.91
N ALA A 131 -11.03 -4.22 -0.35
CA ALA A 131 -10.37 -3.33 -1.32
C ALA A 131 -10.59 -1.85 -0.96
N VAL A 132 -11.81 -1.48 -0.55
CA VAL A 132 -12.09 -0.12 -0.06
C VAL A 132 -11.47 0.11 1.31
N GLY A 133 -11.45 -0.92 2.16
CA GLY A 133 -10.73 -0.87 3.44
C GLY A 133 -9.23 -0.63 3.26
N PHE A 134 -8.61 -1.21 2.23
CA PHE A 134 -7.23 -0.91 1.84
C PHE A 134 -7.03 0.56 1.46
N LEU A 135 -7.94 1.14 0.66
CA LEU A 135 -7.91 2.58 0.33
C LEU A 135 -8.03 3.45 1.59
N SER A 136 -8.93 3.09 2.50
CA SER A 136 -9.13 3.77 3.78
C SER A 136 -7.85 3.81 4.61
N VAL A 137 -7.18 2.67 4.79
CA VAL A 137 -5.91 2.60 5.54
C VAL A 137 -4.81 3.37 4.80
N GLY A 138 -4.78 3.32 3.47
CA GLY A 138 -3.85 4.13 2.67
C GLY A 138 -4.05 5.62 2.88
N ALA A 139 -5.29 6.11 2.83
CA ALA A 139 -5.61 7.51 3.12
C ALA A 139 -5.21 7.90 4.56
N LEU A 140 -5.40 6.99 5.53
CA LEU A 140 -4.96 7.18 6.91
C LEU A 140 -3.44 7.34 6.97
N MET A 141 -2.67 6.44 6.36
CA MET A 141 -1.20 6.53 6.32
C MET A 141 -0.72 7.83 5.65
N VAL A 142 -1.37 8.25 4.56
CA VAL A 142 -1.02 9.50 3.86
C VAL A 142 -1.42 10.74 4.66
N SER A 143 -2.45 10.65 5.51
CA SER A 143 -2.80 11.71 6.46
C SER A 143 -1.76 11.87 7.58
N MET A 144 -1.10 10.78 7.95
CA MET A 144 -0.01 10.76 8.95
C MET A 144 1.32 11.29 8.40
N GLY A 145 1.41 11.53 7.09
CA GLY A 145 2.58 12.10 6.43
C GLY A 145 3.38 11.12 5.58
N PHE A 146 2.91 9.88 5.40
CA PHE A 146 3.49 8.98 4.40
C PHE A 146 3.16 9.47 2.98
N MET A 147 4.13 9.40 2.07
CA MET A 147 3.93 9.88 0.70
C MET A 147 4.67 9.02 -0.33
N ILE A 148 4.10 9.02 -1.54
CA ILE A 148 4.72 8.44 -2.72
C ILE A 148 4.91 9.59 -3.71
N ALA A 149 6.17 9.98 -3.94
CA ALA A 149 6.54 10.96 -4.94
C ALA A 149 6.97 10.23 -6.22
N LYS A 150 6.26 10.49 -7.32
CA LYS A 150 6.66 10.02 -8.65
C LYS A 150 7.49 11.10 -9.33
N THR A 151 8.74 10.78 -9.65
CA THR A 151 9.59 11.55 -10.57
C THR A 151 9.72 10.77 -11.88
N PRO A 152 10.07 11.41 -13.02
CA PRO A 152 10.09 10.75 -14.33
C PRO A 152 10.97 9.49 -14.43
N LEU A 153 11.95 9.34 -13.53
CA LEU A 153 12.90 8.21 -13.52
C LEU A 153 12.92 7.43 -12.19
N CYS A 154 12.19 7.87 -11.16
CA CYS A 154 12.22 7.24 -9.84
C CYS A 154 10.91 7.43 -9.08
N THR A 155 10.43 6.39 -8.40
CA THR A 155 9.36 6.50 -7.41
C THR A 155 9.98 6.52 -6.03
N ALA A 156 9.94 7.66 -5.36
CA ALA A 156 10.36 7.78 -3.97
C ALA A 156 9.16 7.47 -3.07
N ILE A 157 9.35 6.55 -2.13
CA ILE A 157 8.37 6.17 -1.12
C ILE A 157 8.97 6.54 0.24
N GLY A 158 8.25 7.33 1.02
CA GLY A 158 8.80 7.83 2.28
C GLY A 158 7.85 8.77 3.01
N PHE A 159 8.41 9.79 3.64
CA PHE A 159 7.67 10.72 4.50
C PHE A 159 7.75 12.15 3.97
N GLU A 160 6.74 12.96 4.30
CA GLU A 160 6.63 14.36 3.88
C GLU A 160 7.79 15.22 4.40
N ASN A 161 8.18 15.01 5.66
CA ASN A 161 9.25 15.73 6.34
C ASN A 161 9.87 14.84 7.44
N ASP A 162 11.10 15.15 7.87
CA ASP A 162 11.77 14.38 8.93
C ASP A 162 10.99 14.38 10.25
N SER A 163 10.31 15.48 10.56
CA SER A 163 9.52 15.62 11.78
C SER A 163 8.31 14.68 11.85
N VAL A 164 7.85 14.13 10.72
CA VAL A 164 6.71 13.20 10.69
C VAL A 164 7.12 11.73 10.68
N ILE A 165 8.41 11.43 10.46
CA ILE A 165 8.91 10.04 10.38
C ILE A 165 8.60 9.30 11.68
N ALA A 166 9.13 9.76 12.80
CA ALA A 166 8.92 9.11 14.10
C ALA A 166 7.44 8.95 14.51
N PRO A 167 6.59 10.00 14.48
CA PRO A 167 5.20 9.86 14.88
C PRO A 167 4.38 8.97 13.91
N ALA A 168 4.59 9.06 12.60
CA ALA A 168 3.88 8.21 11.63
C ALA A 168 4.32 6.73 11.73
N THR A 169 5.60 6.51 12.03
CA THR A 169 6.14 5.18 12.31
C THR A 169 5.50 4.59 13.57
N ALA A 170 5.47 5.36 14.66
CA ALA A 170 4.86 4.90 15.91
C ALA A 170 3.37 4.59 15.72
N GLN A 171 2.63 5.48 15.06
CA GLN A 171 1.19 5.29 14.79
C GLN A 171 0.92 4.06 13.92
N SER A 172 1.74 3.80 12.91
CA SER A 172 1.59 2.60 12.07
C SER A 172 1.96 1.32 12.82
N VAL A 173 2.99 1.34 13.70
CA VAL A 173 3.28 0.24 14.63
C VAL A 173 2.11 -0.02 15.58
N PHE A 174 1.54 1.02 16.20
CA PHE A 174 0.40 0.86 17.10
C PHE A 174 -0.84 0.31 16.38
N LEU A 175 -1.10 0.78 15.15
CA LEU A 175 -2.19 0.26 14.33
C LEU A 175 -1.99 -1.24 14.01
N LEU A 176 -0.76 -1.62 13.62
CA LEU A 176 -0.40 -2.99 13.31
C LEU A 176 -0.51 -3.90 14.54
N LEU A 177 0.07 -3.50 15.68
CA LEU A 177 0.02 -4.25 16.94
C LEU A 177 -1.41 -4.36 17.47
N GLY A 178 -2.17 -3.25 17.46
CA GLY A 178 -3.56 -3.22 17.92
C GLY A 178 -4.44 -4.16 17.10
N TYR A 179 -4.35 -4.12 15.78
CA TYR A 179 -5.11 -5.03 14.93
C TYR A 179 -4.67 -6.49 15.09
N THR A 180 -3.36 -6.74 15.19
CA THR A 180 -2.84 -8.10 15.42
C THR A 180 -3.36 -8.66 16.74
N ALA A 181 -3.33 -7.89 17.82
CA ALA A 181 -3.88 -8.29 19.12
C ALA A 181 -5.39 -8.60 19.04
N LEU A 182 -6.17 -7.76 18.34
CA LEU A 182 -7.59 -8.00 18.10
C LEU A 182 -7.84 -9.28 17.29
N LYS A 183 -7.04 -9.53 16.24
CA LYS A 183 -7.13 -10.73 15.42
C LYS A 183 -6.83 -11.99 16.24
N VAL A 184 -5.76 -11.97 17.04
CA VAL A 184 -5.36 -13.11 17.89
C VAL A 184 -6.38 -13.36 19.01
N ALA A 185 -7.01 -12.33 19.55
CA ALA A 185 -8.08 -12.45 20.53
C ALA A 185 -9.42 -12.93 19.94
N GLY A 186 -9.53 -13.08 18.61
CA GLY A 186 -10.79 -13.41 17.94
C GLY A 186 -11.80 -12.26 17.93
N LEU A 187 -11.35 -11.03 18.20
CA LEU A 187 -12.19 -9.83 18.32
C LEU A 187 -12.15 -8.92 17.09
N ALA A 188 -11.48 -9.34 16.01
CA ALA A 188 -11.41 -8.56 14.77
C ALA A 188 -12.80 -8.31 14.16
N GLY A 189 -13.73 -9.28 14.24
CA GLY A 189 -15.13 -9.11 13.84
C GLY A 189 -15.27 -8.46 12.46
N VAL A 190 -15.99 -7.33 12.40
CA VAL A 190 -16.22 -6.53 11.19
C VAL A 190 -14.99 -5.78 10.68
N LEU A 191 -13.90 -5.68 11.46
CA LEU A 191 -12.68 -4.96 11.09
C LEU A 191 -11.81 -5.73 10.08
N PHE A 192 -12.18 -6.96 9.72
CA PHE A 192 -11.47 -7.76 8.71
C PHE A 192 -11.33 -7.03 7.36
N VAL A 193 -12.23 -6.10 7.05
CA VAL A 193 -12.16 -5.27 5.84
C VAL A 193 -10.89 -4.40 5.79
N PHE A 194 -10.33 -4.03 6.93
CA PHE A 194 -9.09 -3.25 7.01
C PHE A 194 -7.83 -4.12 7.01
N GLU A 195 -7.98 -5.43 7.15
CA GLU A 195 -6.87 -6.36 7.31
C GLU A 195 -5.79 -6.22 6.24
N PRO A 196 -6.11 -6.21 4.94
CA PRO A 196 -5.07 -6.12 3.92
C PRO A 196 -4.35 -4.77 3.99
N GLY A 197 -5.08 -3.68 4.26
CA GLY A 197 -4.50 -2.35 4.41
C GLY A 197 -3.56 -2.28 5.61
N ILE A 198 -3.93 -2.86 6.74
CA ILE A 198 -3.12 -2.83 7.95
C ILE A 198 -1.85 -3.69 7.77
N PHE A 199 -1.99 -4.93 7.29
CA PHE A 199 -0.84 -5.82 7.16
C PHE A 199 0.11 -5.49 6.01
N TRP A 200 -0.34 -4.75 4.99
CA TRP A 200 0.55 -4.28 3.91
C TRP A 200 1.00 -2.84 4.10
N LEU A 201 0.08 -1.89 4.30
CA LEU A 201 0.44 -0.47 4.34
C LEU A 201 0.99 -0.06 5.70
N ALA A 202 0.36 -0.46 6.81
CA ALA A 202 0.88 -0.08 8.13
C ALA A 202 2.21 -0.80 8.42
N SER A 203 2.38 -2.05 7.98
CA SER A 203 3.69 -2.73 8.03
C SER A 203 4.72 -2.00 7.15
N LEU A 204 4.38 -1.60 5.92
CA LEU A 204 5.28 -0.83 5.05
C LEU A 204 5.73 0.48 5.71
N VAL A 205 4.79 1.28 6.20
CA VAL A 205 5.09 2.58 6.82
C VAL A 205 5.91 2.40 8.08
N SER A 206 5.57 1.44 8.94
CA SER A 206 6.32 1.17 10.17
C SER A 206 7.73 0.69 9.87
N MET A 207 7.90 -0.24 8.91
CA MET A 207 9.20 -0.84 8.63
C MET A 207 10.14 0.10 7.88
N ILE A 208 9.65 0.89 6.92
CA ILE A 208 10.42 1.99 6.28
C ILE A 208 10.80 3.02 7.35
N GLY A 209 9.85 3.41 8.19
CA GLY A 209 10.06 4.40 9.23
C GLY A 209 11.17 4.01 10.19
N VAL A 210 11.12 2.79 10.72
CA VAL A 210 12.17 2.28 11.61
C VAL A 210 13.51 2.08 10.86
N LEU A 211 13.48 1.72 9.57
CA LEU A 211 14.70 1.61 8.75
C LEU A 211 15.43 2.96 8.69
N ILE A 212 14.70 4.03 8.36
CA ILE A 212 15.25 5.38 8.29
C ILE A 212 15.78 5.83 9.66
N LEU A 213 15.00 5.61 10.73
CA LEU A 213 15.41 5.99 12.09
C LEU A 213 16.62 5.19 12.60
N ALA A 214 16.83 3.96 12.12
CA ALA A 214 17.97 3.13 12.46
C ALA A 214 19.22 3.45 11.63
N SER A 215 19.07 4.25 10.57
CA SER A 215 20.15 4.60 9.64
C SER A 215 21.20 5.48 10.30
N LYS A 216 22.49 5.25 9.98
CA LYS A 216 23.57 6.16 10.39
C LYS A 216 23.46 7.55 9.76
N TRP A 217 22.75 7.65 8.63
CA TRP A 217 22.59 8.89 7.87
C TRP A 217 21.47 9.76 8.43
N TYR A 218 20.66 9.23 9.34
CA TYR A 218 19.66 10.00 10.08
C TYR A 218 20.31 10.64 11.30
N GLU A 219 20.20 11.97 11.44
CA GLU A 219 20.82 12.77 12.50
C GLU A 219 20.25 12.43 13.88
N THR A 220 20.67 11.29 14.43
CA THR A 220 20.24 10.81 15.74
C THR A 220 21.42 10.83 16.70
N ALA A 221 21.27 11.54 17.82
CA ALA A 221 22.31 11.65 18.83
C ALA A 221 22.65 10.26 19.42
N GLY A 222 23.90 9.82 19.24
CA GLY A 222 24.56 8.70 19.95
C GLY A 222 23.64 7.54 20.36
N ASN A 223 23.25 7.49 21.64
CA ASN A 223 22.48 6.39 22.24
C ASN A 223 21.13 6.10 21.56
N VAL A 224 20.53 7.08 20.87
CA VAL A 224 19.27 6.89 20.16
C VAL A 224 19.46 5.99 18.93
N SER A 225 20.63 6.03 18.29
CA SER A 225 20.94 5.17 17.13
C SER A 225 20.94 3.68 17.51
N LEU A 226 21.54 3.31 18.64
CA LEU A 226 21.54 1.92 19.11
C LEU A 226 20.13 1.44 19.42
N LEU A 227 19.33 2.27 20.10
CA LEU A 227 17.94 1.97 20.41
C LEU A 227 17.13 1.73 19.13
N MET A 228 17.28 2.58 18.11
CA MET A 228 16.56 2.42 16.84
C MET A 228 16.98 1.15 16.09
N ASN A 229 18.25 0.77 16.14
CA ASN A 229 18.73 -0.51 15.58
C ASN A 229 18.12 -1.72 16.31
N LEU A 230 18.01 -1.66 17.64
CA LEU A 230 17.33 -2.71 18.41
C LEU A 230 15.83 -2.76 18.09
N CYS A 231 15.17 -1.61 17.96
CA CYS A 231 13.77 -1.53 17.54
C CYS A 231 13.57 -2.09 16.13
N ALA A 232 14.49 -1.83 15.20
CA ALA A 232 14.47 -2.38 13.84
C ALA A 232 14.54 -3.91 13.88
N ALA A 233 15.56 -4.45 14.55
CA ALA A 233 15.71 -5.90 14.70
C ALA A 233 14.47 -6.52 15.36
N ALA A 234 13.99 -5.96 16.47
CA ALA A 234 12.81 -6.44 17.17
C ALA A 234 11.55 -6.41 16.30
N LEU A 235 11.33 -5.34 15.54
CA LEU A 235 10.18 -5.20 14.65
C LEU A 235 10.24 -6.21 13.50
N TYR A 236 11.39 -6.37 12.85
CA TYR A 236 11.52 -7.25 11.68
C TYR A 236 11.46 -8.73 12.07
N PHE A 237 12.23 -9.15 13.09
CA PHE A 237 12.14 -10.51 13.60
C PHE A 237 10.78 -10.79 14.23
N GLY A 238 10.23 -9.82 14.97
CA GLY A 238 8.89 -9.92 15.55
C GLY A 238 7.81 -10.11 14.48
N ALA A 239 7.88 -9.36 13.37
CA ALA A 239 6.96 -9.51 12.25
C ALA A 239 7.08 -10.88 11.56
N ILE A 240 8.30 -11.39 11.37
CA ILE A 240 8.53 -12.73 10.82
C ILE A 240 7.95 -13.80 11.74
N LEU A 241 8.26 -13.75 13.03
CA LEU A 241 7.80 -14.75 14.00
C LEU A 241 6.30 -14.68 14.21
N ALA A 242 5.73 -13.50 14.44
CA ALA A 242 4.30 -13.31 14.59
C ALA A 242 3.55 -13.67 13.30
N GLY A 243 4.08 -13.29 12.14
CA GLY A 243 3.51 -13.64 10.85
C GLY A 243 3.45 -15.15 10.61
N ASN A 244 4.52 -15.88 10.95
CA ASN A 244 4.53 -17.34 10.83
C ASN A 244 3.67 -18.03 11.91
N TYR A 245 3.68 -17.54 13.14
CA TYR A 245 2.96 -18.16 14.26
C TYR A 245 1.43 -17.96 14.16
N PHE A 246 0.99 -16.79 13.71
CA PHE A 246 -0.43 -16.45 13.57
C PHE A 246 -0.97 -16.60 12.13
N ASP A 247 -0.18 -17.19 11.22
CA ASP A 247 -0.51 -17.39 9.80
C ASP A 247 -0.90 -16.08 9.07
N ILE A 248 -0.13 -15.01 9.33
CA ILE A 248 -0.28 -13.70 8.69
C ILE A 248 0.85 -13.55 7.65
N GLY A 249 0.65 -14.14 6.47
CA GLY A 249 1.67 -14.20 5.42
C GLY A 249 2.22 -12.83 5.00
N ALA A 250 1.35 -11.82 4.87
CA ALA A 250 1.77 -10.46 4.53
C ALA A 250 2.76 -9.86 5.55
N LEU A 251 2.53 -10.10 6.85
CA LEU A 251 3.41 -9.60 7.91
C LEU A 251 4.76 -10.32 7.90
N ALA A 252 4.77 -11.63 7.67
CA ALA A 252 6.00 -12.41 7.55
C ALA A 252 6.85 -11.99 6.34
N VAL A 253 6.21 -11.76 5.19
CA VAL A 253 6.89 -11.28 3.98
C VAL A 253 7.46 -9.90 4.17
N MET A 254 6.67 -8.97 4.70
CA MET A 254 7.13 -7.60 4.96
C MET A 254 8.31 -7.59 5.94
N GLY A 255 8.23 -8.36 7.03
CA GLY A 255 9.35 -8.50 7.98
C GLY A 255 10.61 -9.07 7.33
N THR A 256 10.46 -10.06 6.43
CA THR A 256 11.59 -10.67 5.70
C THR A 256 12.24 -9.67 4.74
N VAL A 257 11.44 -8.98 3.92
CA VAL A 257 11.94 -7.99 2.95
C VAL A 257 12.68 -6.87 3.68
N PHE A 258 12.09 -6.32 4.74
CA PHE A 258 12.73 -5.23 5.47
C PHE A 258 13.94 -5.66 6.30
N LEU A 259 14.00 -6.91 6.76
CA LEU A 259 15.22 -7.46 7.37
C LEU A 259 16.36 -7.55 6.36
N ILE A 260 16.07 -7.98 5.12
CA ILE A 260 17.06 -8.02 4.03
C ILE A 260 17.54 -6.60 3.69
N LEU A 261 16.61 -5.64 3.58
CA LEU A 261 16.95 -4.24 3.32
C LEU A 261 17.79 -3.64 4.45
N TYR A 262 17.42 -3.89 5.71
CA TYR A 262 18.18 -3.48 6.88
C TYR A 262 19.60 -4.04 6.89
N ALA A 263 19.77 -5.35 6.70
CA ALA A 263 21.10 -5.95 6.63
C ALA A 263 21.94 -5.39 5.47
N SER A 264 21.30 -5.16 4.31
CA SER A 264 21.94 -4.54 3.15
C SER A 264 22.41 -3.12 3.44
N GLU A 265 21.57 -2.32 4.12
CA GLU A 265 21.95 -0.98 4.59
C GLU A 265 23.14 -1.04 5.54
N LYS A 266 23.13 -1.95 6.52
CA LYS A 266 24.25 -2.09 7.48
C LYS A 266 25.58 -2.49 6.85
N ILE A 267 25.57 -3.28 5.77
CA ILE A 267 26.80 -3.55 4.99
C ILE A 267 27.31 -2.27 4.33
N LEU A 268 26.43 -1.44 3.76
CA LEU A 268 26.77 -0.17 3.13
C LEU A 268 27.25 0.88 4.14
N GLU A 269 26.77 0.80 5.38
CA GLU A 269 27.13 1.72 6.45
C GLU A 269 28.56 1.57 6.98
N ILE A 270 29.19 0.40 6.82
CA ILE A 270 30.59 0.17 7.24
C ILE A 270 31.47 1.26 6.60
N PRO A 271 32.43 1.92 7.28
CA PRO A 271 33.32 2.87 6.62
C PRO A 271 34.32 2.14 5.71
N ALA A 272 34.57 2.64 4.50
CA ALA A 272 35.66 2.17 3.64
C ALA A 272 36.38 3.36 3.01
N SER A 273 37.68 3.44 3.19
CA SER A 273 38.55 4.51 2.68
C SER A 273 39.36 4.10 1.45
N SER A 274 39.40 2.80 1.11
CA SER A 274 40.16 2.27 -0.03
C SER A 274 39.24 1.68 -1.09
N ALA A 275 39.69 1.69 -2.36
CA ALA A 275 38.98 1.04 -3.47
C ALA A 275 38.74 -0.46 -3.20
N ILE A 276 39.69 -1.13 -2.56
CA ILE A 276 39.56 -2.53 -2.11
C ILE A 276 38.43 -2.66 -1.07
N GLY A 277 38.35 -1.74 -0.11
CA GLY A 277 37.28 -1.74 0.89
C GLY A 277 35.90 -1.48 0.30
N VAL A 278 35.79 -0.61 -0.70
CA VAL A 278 34.54 -0.39 -1.45
C VAL A 278 34.17 -1.65 -2.25
N GLY A 279 35.13 -2.27 -2.94
CA GLY A 279 34.92 -3.53 -3.68
C GLY A 279 34.46 -4.67 -2.78
N ALA A 280 35.08 -4.84 -1.60
CA ALA A 280 34.70 -5.86 -0.63
C ALA A 280 33.25 -5.70 -0.15
N LYS A 281 32.79 -4.47 0.11
CA LYS A 281 31.39 -4.21 0.48
C LYS A 281 30.40 -4.58 -0.63
N ILE A 282 30.71 -4.23 -1.88
CA ILE A 282 29.85 -4.56 -3.01
C ILE A 282 29.75 -6.08 -3.16
N ILE A 283 30.86 -6.81 -2.99
CA ILE A 283 30.88 -8.28 -2.99
C ILE A 283 30.05 -8.84 -1.82
N MET A 284 30.21 -8.31 -0.60
CA MET A 284 29.42 -8.73 0.56
C MET A 284 27.92 -8.48 0.36
N LEU A 285 27.55 -7.31 -0.16
CA LEU A 285 26.16 -6.97 -0.48
C LEU A 285 25.60 -7.91 -1.55
N GLY A 286 26.33 -8.12 -2.66
CA GLY A 286 25.91 -9.02 -3.72
C GLY A 286 25.77 -10.47 -3.25
N GLY A 287 26.73 -10.97 -2.47
CA GLY A 287 26.68 -12.30 -1.86
C GLY A 287 25.51 -12.46 -0.90
N PHE A 288 25.25 -11.46 -0.05
CA PHE A 288 24.11 -11.45 0.86
C PHE A 288 22.77 -11.46 0.12
N LEU A 289 22.63 -10.61 -0.92
CA LEU A 289 21.40 -10.56 -1.72
C LEU A 289 21.15 -11.86 -2.49
N MET A 290 22.20 -12.50 -3.03
CA MET A 290 22.08 -13.81 -3.67
C MET A 290 21.69 -14.91 -2.67
N PHE A 291 22.26 -14.87 -1.47
CA PHE A 291 21.89 -15.80 -0.39
C PHE A 291 20.42 -15.60 0.03
N ALA A 292 20.00 -14.35 0.24
CA ALA A 292 18.62 -14.01 0.58
C ALA A 292 17.65 -14.45 -0.52
N TRP A 293 18.00 -14.21 -1.79
CA TRP A 293 17.24 -14.70 -2.94
C TRP A 293 17.09 -16.22 -2.94
N ASN A 294 18.17 -16.96 -2.66
CA ASN A 294 18.13 -18.41 -2.59
C ASN A 294 17.21 -18.91 -1.45
N ILE A 295 17.26 -18.27 -0.27
CA ILE A 295 16.32 -18.59 0.83
C ILE A 295 14.87 -18.32 0.42
N MET A 296 14.60 -17.19 -0.23
CA MET A 296 13.25 -16.85 -0.69
C MET A 296 12.74 -17.85 -1.73
N GLN A 297 13.62 -18.35 -2.60
CA GLN A 297 13.27 -19.40 -3.57
C GLN A 297 13.14 -20.80 -2.96
N THR A 298 13.87 -21.12 -1.90
CA THR A 298 13.84 -22.48 -1.34
C THR A 298 12.78 -22.65 -0.25
N ASN A 299 12.21 -21.56 0.26
CA ASN A 299 11.16 -21.60 1.26
C ASN A 299 9.76 -21.67 0.59
N PRO A 300 9.06 -22.82 0.64
CA PRO A 300 7.78 -23.01 -0.03
C PRO A 300 6.67 -22.10 0.54
N THR A 301 6.77 -21.66 1.80
CA THR A 301 5.84 -20.70 2.40
C THR A 301 6.00 -19.32 1.77
N LEU A 302 7.23 -18.84 1.61
CA LEU A 302 7.51 -17.57 0.95
C LEU A 302 7.15 -17.60 -0.53
N GLN A 303 7.41 -18.72 -1.22
CA GLN A 303 6.98 -18.89 -2.62
C GLN A 303 5.46 -18.82 -2.79
N ARG A 304 4.69 -19.46 -1.90
CA ARG A 304 3.22 -19.39 -1.94
C ARG A 304 2.69 -17.98 -1.68
N ILE A 305 3.36 -17.20 -0.83
CA ILE A 305 2.94 -15.82 -0.54
C ILE A 305 3.38 -14.85 -1.65
N MET A 306 4.52 -15.08 -2.31
CA MET A 306 4.97 -14.27 -3.45
C MET A 306 4.25 -14.58 -4.77
N ALA A 307 3.65 -15.77 -4.90
CA ALA A 307 2.92 -16.20 -6.09
C ALA A 307 1.41 -15.94 -6.02
N GLY A 308 0.89 -15.46 -4.88
CA GLY A 308 -0.52 -15.12 -4.65
C GLY A 308 -0.79 -13.62 -4.75
#